data_AF-A0ABD5AYY5-F1
#
_entry.id   AF-A0ABD5AYY5-F1
#
_cell.length_a   1.000
_cell.length_b   1.000
_cell.length_c   1.000
_cell.angle_alpha   90.00
_cell.angle_beta   90.00
_cell.angle_gamma   90.00
#
_symmetry.space_group_name_H-M   'P 1'
#
loop_
_entity.id
_entity.type
_entity.pdbx_description
1 polymer ?
#
loop_
_entity_poly.entity_id
_entity_poly.type
_entity_poly.pdbx_seq_one_letter_code
_entity_poly.pdbx_strand_id
1 'polypeptide(L)'
;GSLCGSEAGAGFLGGIVAGFLAGYIAKWIKQIKVPKAMAPIMPIIIIPILSSLIVGLIFIFVIGAPISNIFGALTSWLKGMQGANIIILALIIGAMIAFDMGGPVNKVAFLFGSALIAEGNYTVMGMVAVAVCTPPIGLGLATFVRKHQFNKAEQEMGKASFTMGLFGITEGAIPFAAQDPLRIIPANMIGAMIASVIAAVGGVGDKVAHGGPIVAVLGGISNILWFFIAVVVGSLVTMFTVLLFKRHTPAIAKSNNGND
;
A
#
# COMPACT_ATOMS: atom_id res chain seq x y z
N GLY A 1 -14.14 1.98 -24.73
CA GLY A 1 -15.05 2.38 -25.83
C GLY A 1 -16.01 1.26 -26.15
N SER A 2 -17.28 1.60 -26.37
CA SER A 2 -18.48 0.75 -26.50
C SER A 2 -18.45 -0.37 -27.56
N LEU A 3 -17.38 -0.51 -28.34
CA LEU A 3 -17.20 -1.58 -29.33
C LEU A 3 -16.72 -2.91 -28.74
N CYS A 4 -16.24 -2.92 -27.48
CA CYS A 4 -15.64 -4.10 -26.82
C CYS A 4 -16.31 -4.50 -25.49
N GLY A 5 -17.55 -4.07 -25.22
CA GLY A 5 -18.15 -4.26 -23.90
C GLY A 5 -17.36 -3.56 -22.78
N SER A 6 -16.78 -2.40 -23.08
CA SER A 6 -15.88 -1.61 -22.22
C SER A 6 -16.50 -1.08 -20.91
N GLU A 7 -17.76 -1.42 -20.64
CA GLU A 7 -18.37 -1.38 -19.31
C GLU A 7 -18.39 -2.80 -18.71
N ALA A 8 -17.35 -3.60 -18.94
CA ALA A 8 -17.33 -4.96 -18.44
C ALA A 8 -17.43 -5.02 -16.92
N GLY A 9 -17.32 -3.89 -16.19
CA GLY A 9 -17.53 -3.83 -14.74
C GLY A 9 -16.61 -4.77 -13.96
N ALA A 10 -15.60 -5.35 -14.62
CA ALA A 10 -14.73 -6.38 -14.06
C ALA A 10 -13.71 -5.80 -13.07
N GLY A 11 -13.62 -4.46 -13.00
CA GLY A 11 -12.73 -3.73 -12.12
C GLY A 11 -11.27 -4.18 -12.24
N PHE A 12 -10.55 -4.05 -11.13
CA PHE A 12 -9.14 -4.48 -11.07
C PHE A 12 -8.97 -6.00 -11.20
N LEU A 13 -9.95 -6.80 -10.77
CA LEU A 13 -9.91 -8.26 -10.89
C LEU A 13 -9.83 -8.69 -12.35
N GLY A 14 -10.61 -8.02 -13.21
CA GLY A 14 -10.54 -8.18 -14.66
C GLY A 14 -9.13 -7.87 -15.19
N GLY A 15 -8.53 -6.78 -14.71
CA GLY A 15 -7.16 -6.40 -15.06
C GLY A 15 -6.11 -7.45 -14.68
N ILE A 16 -6.18 -8.00 -13.46
CA ILE A 16 -5.27 -9.05 -12.99
C ILE A 16 -5.40 -10.30 -13.86
N VAL A 17 -6.63 -10.78 -14.07
CA VAL A 17 -6.87 -11.99 -14.85
C VAL A 17 -6.45 -11.79 -16.31
N ALA A 18 -6.79 -10.66 -16.91
CA ALA A 18 -6.39 -10.32 -18.27
C ALA A 18 -4.86 -10.24 -18.41
N GLY A 19 -4.17 -9.67 -17.41
CA GLY A 19 -2.70 -9.57 -17.41
C GLY A 19 -2.03 -10.95 -17.38
N PHE A 20 -2.47 -11.85 -16.50
CA PHE A 20 -1.96 -13.23 -16.48
C PHE A 20 -2.27 -13.97 -17.78
N LEU A 21 -3.51 -13.86 -18.28
CA LEU A 21 -3.94 -14.51 -19.51
C LEU A 21 -3.09 -14.03 -20.71
N ALA A 22 -2.86 -12.72 -20.82
CA ALA A 22 -2.00 -12.13 -21.83
C ALA A 22 -0.56 -12.62 -21.74
N GLY A 23 -0.01 -12.74 -20.51
CA GLY A 23 1.32 -13.28 -20.28
C GLY A 23 1.46 -14.73 -20.73
N TYR A 24 0.51 -15.60 -20.38
CA TYR A 24 0.53 -17.01 -20.77
C TYR A 24 0.32 -17.21 -22.27
N ILE A 25 -0.62 -16.48 -22.89
CA ILE A 25 -0.87 -16.57 -24.33
C ILE A 25 0.34 -16.04 -25.11
N ALA A 26 0.93 -14.91 -24.69
CA ALA A 26 2.15 -14.40 -25.32
C ALA A 26 3.30 -15.41 -25.22
N LYS A 27 3.46 -16.06 -24.06
CA LYS A 27 4.46 -17.14 -23.87
C LYS A 27 4.19 -18.32 -24.79
N TRP A 28 2.93 -18.71 -24.96
CA TRP A 28 2.54 -19.82 -25.85
C TRP A 28 2.82 -19.49 -27.32
N ILE A 29 2.44 -18.30 -27.79
CA ILE A 29 2.73 -17.86 -29.18
C ILE A 29 4.23 -17.82 -29.43
N LYS A 30 5.03 -17.37 -28.45
CA LYS A 30 6.49 -17.34 -28.54
C LYS A 30 7.12 -18.72 -28.72
N GLN A 31 6.46 -19.80 -28.30
CA GLN A 31 6.96 -21.17 -28.46
C GLN A 31 6.73 -21.75 -29.86
N ILE A 32 5.93 -21.09 -30.69
CA ILE A 32 5.67 -21.53 -32.07
C ILE A 32 6.93 -21.32 -32.91
N LYS A 33 7.42 -22.41 -33.53
CA LYS A 33 8.59 -22.35 -34.42
C LYS A 33 8.24 -21.57 -35.68
N VAL A 34 8.95 -20.47 -35.91
CA VAL A 34 8.83 -19.65 -37.12
C VAL A 34 10.15 -19.58 -37.89
N PRO A 35 10.11 -19.33 -39.21
CA PRO A 35 11.33 -19.13 -40.01
C PRO A 35 12.18 -17.97 -39.48
N LYS A 36 13.51 -18.03 -39.65
CA LYS A 36 14.46 -17.00 -39.18
C LYS A 36 14.11 -15.59 -39.67
N ALA A 37 13.53 -15.47 -40.86
CA ALA A 37 13.09 -14.19 -41.43
C ALA A 37 11.96 -13.51 -40.63
N MET A 38 11.14 -14.28 -39.91
CA MET A 38 10.02 -13.76 -39.13
C MET A 38 10.38 -13.46 -37.67
N ALA A 39 11.53 -13.95 -37.18
CA ALA A 39 11.94 -13.80 -35.79
C ALA A 39 11.94 -12.34 -35.28
N PRO A 40 12.35 -11.32 -36.07
CA PRO A 40 12.28 -9.92 -35.63
C PRO A 40 10.86 -9.38 -35.48
N ILE A 41 9.92 -9.87 -36.31
CA ILE A 41 8.54 -9.38 -36.36
C ILE A 41 7.68 -9.99 -35.24
N MET A 42 8.08 -11.16 -34.73
CA MET A 42 7.36 -11.88 -33.68
C MET A 42 7.07 -11.03 -32.42
N PRO A 43 8.05 -10.49 -31.69
CA PRO A 43 7.78 -9.73 -30.47
C PRO A 43 7.21 -8.34 -30.72
N ILE A 44 7.44 -7.77 -31.90
CA ILE A 44 7.03 -6.40 -32.23
C ILE A 44 5.56 -6.36 -32.66
N ILE A 45 5.13 -7.29 -33.52
CA ILE A 45 3.82 -7.25 -34.18
C ILE A 45 2.99 -8.49 -33.87
N ILE A 46 3.51 -9.69 -34.14
CA ILE A 46 2.68 -10.90 -34.14
C ILE A 46 2.21 -11.25 -32.72
N ILE A 47 3.13 -11.30 -31.75
CA ILE A 47 2.80 -11.66 -30.36
C ILE A 47 1.85 -10.62 -29.74
N PRO A 48 2.10 -9.29 -29.80
CA PRO A 48 1.17 -8.32 -29.25
C PRO A 48 -0.23 -8.38 -29.88
N ILE A 49 -0.33 -8.50 -31.21
CA ILE A 49 -1.62 -8.52 -31.92
C ILE A 49 -2.40 -9.81 -31.63
N LEU A 50 -1.76 -10.97 -31.80
CA LEU A 50 -2.45 -12.25 -31.57
C LEU A 50 -2.78 -12.44 -30.08
N SER A 51 -1.87 -12.06 -29.18
CA SER A 51 -2.15 -12.15 -27.74
C SER A 51 -3.30 -11.23 -27.35
N SER A 52 -3.29 -9.97 -27.76
CA SER A 52 -4.39 -9.03 -27.45
C SER A 52 -5.72 -9.46 -28.07
N LEU A 53 -5.72 -10.01 -29.29
CA LEU A 53 -6.93 -10.52 -29.94
C LEU A 53 -7.51 -11.72 -29.18
N ILE A 54 -6.68 -12.74 -28.88
CA ILE A 54 -7.13 -13.94 -28.17
C ILE A 54 -7.60 -13.57 -26.76
N VAL A 55 -6.83 -12.76 -26.03
CA VAL A 55 -7.21 -12.27 -24.70
C VAL A 55 -8.52 -11.51 -24.77
N GLY A 56 -8.66 -10.58 -25.72
CA GLY A 56 -9.87 -9.78 -25.90
C GLY A 56 -11.11 -10.64 -26.16
N LEU A 57 -11.00 -11.65 -27.04
CA LEU A 57 -12.11 -12.56 -27.33
C LEU A 57 -12.47 -13.42 -26.11
N ILE A 58 -11.50 -14.01 -25.43
CA ILE A 58 -11.73 -14.80 -24.21
C ILE A 58 -12.36 -13.91 -23.13
N PHE A 59 -11.87 -12.69 -22.98
CA PHE A 59 -12.38 -11.76 -21.97
C PHE A 59 -13.82 -11.34 -22.25
N ILE A 60 -14.17 -11.02 -23.51
CA ILE A 60 -15.53 -10.61 -23.86
C ILE A 60 -16.52 -11.77 -23.74
N PHE A 61 -16.19 -12.95 -24.27
CA PHE A 61 -17.15 -14.03 -24.42
C PHE A 61 -17.22 -15.00 -23.23
N VAL A 62 -16.14 -15.12 -22.44
CA VAL A 62 -16.04 -16.18 -21.42
C VAL A 62 -15.87 -15.60 -20.02
N ILE A 63 -14.96 -14.64 -19.85
CA ILE A 63 -14.45 -14.27 -18.52
C ILE A 63 -15.09 -12.97 -17.98
N GLY A 64 -15.42 -12.02 -18.85
CA GLY A 64 -15.78 -10.66 -18.46
C GLY A 64 -17.03 -10.60 -17.57
N ALA A 65 -18.12 -11.24 -17.99
CA ALA A 65 -19.37 -11.25 -17.21
C ALA A 65 -19.23 -11.96 -15.85
N PRO A 66 -18.63 -13.16 -15.73
CA PRO A 66 -18.36 -13.77 -14.43
C PRO A 66 -17.54 -12.89 -13.48
N ILE A 67 -16.46 -12.27 -13.98
CA ILE A 67 -15.62 -11.40 -13.14
C ILE A 67 -16.38 -10.14 -12.73
N SER A 68 -17.15 -9.54 -13.64
CA SER A 68 -18.01 -8.39 -13.34
C SER A 68 -18.97 -8.66 -12.19
N ASN A 69 -19.64 -9.81 -12.23
CA ASN A 69 -20.58 -10.22 -11.19
C ASN A 69 -19.89 -10.40 -9.84
N ILE A 70 -18.71 -11.05 -9.83
CA ILE A 70 -17.90 -11.21 -8.61
C ILE A 70 -17.47 -9.85 -8.08
N PHE A 71 -16.98 -8.98 -8.95
CA PHE A 71 -16.51 -7.65 -8.55
C PHE A 71 -17.65 -6.76 -8.04
N GLY A 72 -18.82 -6.80 -8.68
CA GLY A 72 -20.04 -6.12 -8.22
C GLY A 72 -20.53 -6.65 -6.87
N ALA A 73 -20.49 -7.98 -6.66
CA ALA A 73 -20.83 -8.60 -5.39
C ALA A 73 -19.86 -8.20 -4.27
N LEU A 74 -18.54 -8.19 -4.56
CA LEU A 74 -17.52 -7.73 -3.62
C LEU A 74 -17.68 -6.25 -3.28
N THR A 75 -17.91 -5.39 -4.27
CA THR A 75 -18.16 -3.96 -4.05
C THR A 75 -19.41 -3.73 -3.22
N SER A 76 -20.48 -4.49 -3.47
CA SER A 76 -21.72 -4.42 -2.70
C SER A 76 -21.52 -4.90 -1.25
N TRP A 77 -20.78 -5.99 -1.06
CA TRP A 77 -20.42 -6.49 0.26
C TRP A 77 -19.59 -5.47 1.05
N LEU A 78 -18.59 -4.85 0.40
CA LEU A 78 -17.76 -3.80 1.01
C LEU A 78 -18.57 -2.56 1.39
N LYS A 79 -19.50 -2.12 0.53
CA LYS A 79 -20.45 -1.04 0.86
C LYS A 79 -21.30 -1.41 2.09
N GLY A 80 -21.70 -2.67 2.24
CA GLY A 80 -22.37 -3.16 3.45
C GLY A 80 -21.49 -3.13 4.70
N MET A 81 -20.18 -3.38 4.55
CA MET A 81 -19.22 -3.30 5.67
C MET A 81 -18.98 -1.86 6.15
N GLN A 82 -19.15 -0.85 5.30
CA GLN A 82 -19.01 0.56 5.71
C GLN A 82 -19.96 0.97 6.84
N GLY A 83 -21.09 0.27 7.00
CA GLY A 83 -22.00 0.47 8.13
C GLY A 83 -21.64 -0.39 9.35
N ALA A 84 -21.83 -1.71 9.24
CA ALA A 84 -21.80 -2.60 10.41
C ALA A 84 -20.39 -3.04 10.84
N ASN A 85 -19.37 -2.96 9.96
CA ASN A 85 -18.07 -3.59 10.21
C ASN A 85 -16.86 -2.81 9.71
N ILE A 86 -16.99 -1.48 9.60
CA ILE A 86 -15.95 -0.62 9.03
C ILE A 86 -14.68 -0.63 9.88
N ILE A 87 -14.83 -0.86 11.19
CA ILE A 87 -13.73 -0.97 12.14
C ILE A 87 -12.87 -2.20 11.85
N ILE A 88 -13.46 -3.39 11.64
CA ILE A 88 -12.68 -4.60 11.33
C ILE A 88 -11.96 -4.44 9.99
N LEU A 89 -12.63 -3.87 8.98
CA LEU A 89 -11.99 -3.57 7.71
C LEU A 89 -10.77 -2.65 7.90
N ALA A 90 -10.94 -1.57 8.67
CA ALA A 90 -9.87 -0.62 8.95
C ALA A 90 -8.69 -1.26 9.71
N LEU A 91 -8.95 -2.13 10.68
CA LEU A 91 -7.92 -2.88 11.39
C LEU A 91 -7.12 -3.77 10.42
N ILE A 92 -7.79 -4.51 9.54
CA ILE A 92 -7.12 -5.38 8.57
C ILE A 92 -6.26 -4.54 7.60
N ILE A 93 -6.83 -3.47 7.04
CA ILE A 93 -6.12 -2.59 6.10
C ILE A 93 -4.90 -1.95 6.76
N GLY A 94 -5.05 -1.37 7.94
CA GLY A 94 -3.95 -0.75 8.67
C GLY A 94 -2.84 -1.75 9.00
N ALA A 95 -3.20 -2.96 9.43
CA ALA A 95 -2.24 -4.03 9.71
C ALA A 95 -1.48 -4.45 8.45
N MET A 96 -2.17 -4.70 7.34
CA MET A 96 -1.56 -5.13 6.08
C MET A 96 -0.59 -4.10 5.51
N ILE A 97 -0.96 -2.81 5.53
CA ILE A 97 -0.11 -1.72 5.05
C ILE A 97 1.18 -1.63 5.87
N ALA A 98 1.11 -1.76 7.19
CA ALA A 98 2.27 -1.59 8.05
C ALA A 98 3.12 -2.85 8.26
N PHE A 99 2.64 -4.03 7.85
CA PHE A 99 3.28 -5.32 8.13
C PHE A 99 4.68 -5.45 7.53
N ASP A 100 4.83 -5.11 6.25
CA ASP A 100 6.08 -5.26 5.49
C ASP A 100 6.58 -3.95 4.88
N MET A 101 6.03 -2.81 5.32
CA MET A 101 6.49 -1.45 5.02
C MET A 101 6.73 -1.16 3.52
N GLY A 102 5.88 -1.73 2.66
CA GLY A 102 5.97 -1.59 1.19
C GLY A 102 6.22 -2.90 0.45
N GLY A 103 6.27 -4.03 1.17
CA GLY A 103 6.35 -5.36 0.58
C GLY A 103 5.02 -5.87 -0.02
N PRO A 104 4.94 -7.18 -0.35
CA PRO A 104 3.78 -7.77 -1.02
C PRO A 104 2.45 -7.57 -0.30
N VAL A 105 2.40 -7.68 1.03
CA VAL A 105 1.17 -7.55 1.82
C VAL A 105 0.66 -6.12 1.77
N ASN A 106 1.55 -5.14 1.93
CA ASN A 106 1.23 -3.73 1.76
C ASN A 106 0.70 -3.45 0.35
N LYS A 107 1.40 -3.91 -0.70
CA LYS A 107 0.98 -3.62 -2.08
C LYS A 107 -0.37 -4.27 -2.42
N VAL A 108 -0.71 -5.41 -1.84
CA VAL A 108 -2.05 -6.00 -1.98
C VAL A 108 -3.12 -5.10 -1.38
N ALA A 109 -2.94 -4.63 -0.14
CA ALA A 109 -3.90 -3.71 0.50
C ALA A 109 -3.98 -2.35 -0.22
N PHE A 110 -2.85 -1.83 -0.68
CA PHE A 110 -2.77 -0.57 -1.43
C PHE A 110 -3.45 -0.67 -2.80
N LEU A 111 -3.21 -1.75 -3.55
CA LEU A 111 -3.87 -1.99 -4.82
C LEU A 111 -5.38 -2.16 -4.63
N PHE A 112 -5.80 -2.83 -3.56
CA PHE A 112 -7.20 -2.95 -3.21
C PHE A 112 -7.85 -1.60 -2.92
N GLY A 113 -7.23 -0.74 -2.11
CA GLY A 113 -7.72 0.62 -1.85
C GLY A 113 -7.76 1.49 -3.11
N SER A 114 -6.70 1.48 -3.91
CA SER A 114 -6.60 2.30 -5.12
C SER A 114 -7.57 1.85 -6.22
N ALA A 115 -7.85 0.55 -6.33
CA ALA A 115 -8.84 0.04 -7.26
C ALA A 115 -10.25 0.55 -6.97
N LEU A 116 -10.60 0.74 -5.69
CA LEU A 116 -11.92 1.22 -5.28
C LEU A 116 -12.13 2.71 -5.56
N ILE A 117 -11.08 3.48 -5.84
CA ILE A 117 -11.18 4.87 -6.29
C ILE A 117 -11.96 4.95 -7.61
N ALA A 118 -11.70 4.02 -8.55
CA ALA A 118 -12.38 3.96 -9.84
C ALA A 118 -13.89 3.68 -9.70
N GLU A 119 -14.28 3.01 -8.60
CA GLU A 119 -15.68 2.71 -8.24
C GLU A 119 -16.36 3.83 -7.44
N GLY A 120 -15.67 4.95 -7.23
CA GLY A 120 -16.15 6.07 -6.42
C GLY A 120 -16.14 5.80 -4.92
N ASN A 121 -15.48 4.73 -4.46
CA ASN A 121 -15.33 4.42 -3.04
C ASN A 121 -13.95 4.84 -2.53
N TYR A 122 -13.89 6.06 -2.01
CA TYR A 122 -12.64 6.67 -1.54
C TYR A 122 -12.26 6.29 -0.11
N THR A 123 -13.18 5.69 0.66
CA THR A 123 -12.99 5.44 2.10
C THR A 123 -11.86 4.44 2.37
N VAL A 124 -11.79 3.36 1.58
CA VAL A 124 -10.72 2.34 1.76
C VAL A 124 -9.36 2.93 1.45
N MET A 125 -9.25 3.72 0.38
CA MET A 125 -8.01 4.44 0.09
C MET A 125 -7.68 5.46 1.19
N GLY A 126 -8.67 6.13 1.79
CA GLY A 126 -8.47 7.02 2.93
C GLY A 126 -7.84 6.32 4.15
N MET A 127 -8.26 5.08 4.44
CA MET A 127 -7.63 4.25 5.48
C MET A 127 -6.17 3.92 5.12
N VAL A 128 -5.91 3.54 3.87
CA VAL A 128 -4.56 3.28 3.37
C VAL A 128 -3.68 4.53 3.49
N ALA A 129 -4.20 5.69 3.10
CA ALA A 129 -3.45 6.95 3.06
C ALA A 129 -2.88 7.36 4.42
N VAL A 130 -3.64 7.16 5.50
CA VAL A 130 -3.17 7.41 6.87
C VAL A 130 -2.26 6.29 7.39
N ALA A 131 -2.54 5.03 7.02
CA ALA A 131 -1.76 3.88 7.45
C ALA A 131 -0.33 3.91 6.89
N VAL A 132 -0.16 4.39 5.65
CA VAL A 132 1.13 4.44 4.95
C VAL A 132 2.12 5.39 5.64
N CYS A 133 1.67 6.59 6.01
CA CYS A 133 2.57 7.59 6.62
C CYS A 133 2.78 7.39 8.13
N THR A 134 1.86 6.69 8.79
CA THR A 134 1.85 6.59 10.26
C THR A 134 3.13 5.95 10.83
N PRO A 135 3.59 4.77 10.36
CA PRO A 135 4.80 4.13 10.85
C PRO A 135 6.08 4.99 10.73
N PRO A 136 6.46 5.50 9.55
CA PRO A 136 7.68 6.29 9.40
C PRO A 136 7.66 7.61 10.20
N ILE A 137 6.50 8.29 10.29
CA ILE A 137 6.36 9.47 11.15
C ILE A 137 6.54 9.08 12.63
N GLY A 138 5.90 8.01 13.09
CA GLY A 138 5.99 7.55 14.48
C GLY A 138 7.41 7.14 14.88
N LEU A 139 8.14 6.47 13.99
CA LEU A 139 9.55 6.12 14.20
C LEU A 139 10.44 7.35 14.26
N GLY A 140 10.27 8.29 13.33
CA GLY A 140 10.95 9.58 13.37
C GLY A 140 10.73 10.31 14.70
N LEU A 141 9.47 10.42 15.13
CA LEU A 141 9.11 11.02 16.43
C LEU A 141 9.75 10.29 17.61
N ALA A 142 9.80 8.95 17.60
CA ALA A 142 10.44 8.17 18.66
C ALA A 142 11.93 8.55 18.82
N THR A 143 12.63 8.72 17.70
CA THR A 143 14.03 9.16 17.72
C THR A 143 14.20 10.59 18.21
N PHE A 144 13.24 11.48 17.93
CA PHE A 144 13.31 12.89 18.35
C PHE A 144 13.02 13.07 19.84
N VAL A 145 12.04 12.33 20.37
CA VAL A 145 11.59 12.44 21.78
C VAL A 145 12.56 11.76 22.72
N ARG A 146 13.04 10.56 22.40
CA ARG A 146 13.97 9.80 23.26
C ARG A 146 15.32 9.56 22.60
N LYS A 147 15.96 10.61 22.09
CA LYS A 147 17.28 10.57 21.42
C LYS A 147 18.33 9.70 22.13
N HIS A 148 18.37 9.73 23.46
CA HIS A 148 19.32 8.96 24.27
C HIS A 148 19.16 7.43 24.17
N GLN A 149 18.00 6.93 23.71
CA GLN A 149 17.73 5.50 23.48
C GLN A 149 18.10 5.05 22.06
N PHE A 150 18.56 5.97 21.21
CA PHE A 150 18.90 5.70 19.81
C PHE A 150 20.35 6.09 19.55
N ASN A 151 21.08 5.23 18.83
CA ASN A 151 22.44 5.53 18.40
C ASN A 151 22.44 6.62 17.30
N LYS A 152 23.62 7.18 16.96
CA LYS A 152 23.72 8.26 15.96
C LYS A 152 23.14 7.86 14.60
N ALA A 153 23.35 6.62 14.16
CA ALA A 153 22.81 6.13 12.90
C ALA A 153 21.27 6.07 12.94
N GLU A 154 20.68 5.55 14.02
CA GLU A 154 19.23 5.52 14.23
C GLU A 154 18.62 6.93 14.28
N GLN A 155 19.32 7.91 14.85
CA GLN A 155 18.85 9.30 14.88
C GLN A 155 18.82 9.92 13.46
N GLU A 156 19.83 9.67 12.62
CA GLU A 156 19.82 10.14 11.23
C GLU A 156 18.77 9.41 10.38
N MET A 157 18.64 8.09 10.56
CA MET A 157 17.55 7.31 9.95
C MET A 157 16.17 7.85 10.38
N GLY A 158 16.02 8.30 11.63
CA GLY A 158 14.79 8.87 12.14
C GLY A 158 14.36 10.15 11.42
N LYS A 159 15.31 11.03 11.10
CA LYS A 159 15.04 12.25 10.30
C LYS A 159 14.58 11.91 8.89
N ALA A 160 15.26 10.97 8.24
CA ALA A 160 14.91 10.50 6.92
C ALA A 160 13.53 9.82 6.92
N SER A 161 13.28 8.94 7.89
CA SER A 161 12.01 8.25 8.09
C SER A 161 10.86 9.23 8.29
N PHE A 162 11.01 10.21 9.19
CA PHE A 162 10.00 11.25 9.41
C PHE A 162 9.63 11.96 8.10
N THR A 163 10.65 12.39 7.35
CA THR A 163 10.46 13.10 6.08
C THR A 163 9.76 12.22 5.05
N MET A 164 10.19 10.96 4.88
CA MET A 164 9.54 9.98 4.01
C MET A 164 8.08 9.76 4.39
N GLY A 165 7.77 9.72 5.69
CA GLY A 165 6.41 9.63 6.18
C GLY A 165 5.52 10.81 5.77
N LEU A 166 6.04 12.03 5.72
CA LEU A 166 5.30 13.19 5.21
C LEU A 166 4.85 13.04 3.75
N PHE A 167 5.66 12.34 2.94
CA PHE A 167 5.37 12.00 1.54
C PHE A 167 4.61 10.67 1.38
N GLY A 168 4.17 10.03 2.46
CA GLY A 168 3.48 8.75 2.36
C GLY A 168 4.37 7.63 1.82
N ILE A 169 5.64 7.60 2.23
CA ILE A 169 6.58 6.54 1.89
C ILE A 169 6.78 5.65 3.12
N THR A 170 6.09 4.51 3.14
CA THR A 170 6.17 3.50 4.21
C THR A 170 7.57 2.94 4.42
N GLU A 171 8.36 2.90 3.35
CA GLU A 171 9.66 2.26 3.24
C GLU A 171 10.70 2.91 4.18
N GLY A 172 10.45 4.16 4.62
CA GLY A 172 11.25 4.83 5.63
C GLY A 172 11.31 4.10 6.98
N ALA A 173 10.41 3.14 7.22
CA ALA A 173 10.41 2.29 8.41
C ALA A 173 11.27 1.01 8.27
N ILE A 174 11.65 0.62 7.05
CA ILE A 174 12.43 -0.61 6.79
C ILE A 174 13.76 -0.63 7.56
N PRO A 175 14.58 0.44 7.60
CA PRO A 175 15.86 0.40 8.29
C PRO A 175 15.73 0.11 9.80
N PHE A 176 14.64 0.56 10.43
CA PHE A 176 14.35 0.27 11.83
C PHE A 176 13.90 -1.18 12.02
N ALA A 177 13.01 -1.66 11.16
CA ALA A 177 12.54 -3.05 11.22
C ALA A 177 13.64 -4.07 10.91
N ALA A 178 14.60 -3.72 10.05
CA ALA A 178 15.76 -4.58 9.79
C ALA A 178 16.66 -4.77 11.02
N GLN A 179 16.68 -3.78 11.93
CA GLN A 179 17.46 -3.85 13.17
C GLN A 179 16.72 -4.56 14.31
N ASP A 180 15.40 -4.34 14.43
CA ASP A 180 14.58 -4.92 15.51
C ASP A 180 13.18 -5.31 15.02
N PRO A 181 13.05 -6.36 14.19
CA PRO A 181 11.80 -6.68 13.50
C PRO A 181 10.67 -7.06 14.47
N LEU A 182 10.99 -7.79 15.53
CA LEU A 182 10.02 -8.28 16.51
C LEU A 182 9.32 -7.17 17.29
N ARG A 183 9.93 -5.98 17.38
CA ARG A 183 9.35 -4.83 18.08
C ARG A 183 8.78 -3.80 17.14
N ILE A 184 9.49 -3.52 16.04
CA ILE A 184 9.11 -2.45 15.12
C ILE A 184 7.88 -2.84 14.30
N ILE A 185 7.82 -4.07 13.77
CA ILE A 185 6.68 -4.48 12.92
C ILE A 185 5.36 -4.45 13.72
N PRO A 186 5.25 -5.07 14.91
CA PRO A 186 4.02 -4.97 15.70
C PRO A 186 3.65 -3.54 16.09
N ALA A 187 4.63 -2.70 16.44
CA ALA A 187 4.37 -1.30 16.80
C ALA A 187 3.86 -0.48 15.60
N ASN A 188 4.41 -0.72 14.41
CA ASN A 188 3.95 -0.12 13.17
C ASN A 188 2.51 -0.55 12.87
N MET A 189 2.21 -1.85 12.96
CA MET A 189 0.87 -2.39 12.75
C MET A 189 -0.14 -1.77 13.71
N ILE A 190 0.16 -1.70 15.00
CA ILE A 190 -0.76 -1.15 16.01
C ILE A 190 -1.09 0.32 15.71
N GLY A 191 -0.08 1.15 15.43
CA GLY A 191 -0.33 2.56 15.12
C GLY A 191 -1.10 2.75 13.81
N ALA A 192 -0.77 1.99 12.75
CA ALA A 192 -1.46 2.06 11.47
C ALA A 192 -2.91 1.54 11.54
N MET A 193 -3.17 0.50 12.35
CA MET A 193 -4.51 0.02 12.66
C MET A 193 -5.35 1.12 13.30
N ILE A 194 -4.82 1.79 14.32
CA ILE A 194 -5.53 2.87 15.02
C ILE A 194 -5.75 4.07 14.10
N ALA A 195 -4.75 4.47 13.31
CA ALA A 195 -4.90 5.52 12.31
C ALA A 195 -6.04 5.18 11.33
N SER A 196 -6.04 3.96 10.81
CA SER A 196 -7.05 3.49 9.85
C SER A 196 -8.45 3.51 10.44
N VAL A 197 -8.62 3.10 11.69
CA VAL A 197 -9.93 3.11 12.37
C VAL A 197 -10.41 4.55 12.57
N ILE A 198 -9.55 5.47 12.99
CA ILE A 198 -9.91 6.89 13.15
C ILE A 198 -10.29 7.48 11.80
N ALA A 199 -9.54 7.19 10.73
CA ALA A 199 -9.85 7.64 9.39
C ALA A 199 -11.18 7.07 8.88
N ALA A 200 -11.44 5.78 9.13
CA ALA A 200 -12.69 5.13 8.78
C ALA A 200 -13.90 5.77 9.46
N VAL A 201 -13.84 5.97 10.78
CA VAL A 201 -14.91 6.58 11.58
C VAL A 201 -15.09 8.06 11.22
N GLY A 202 -13.99 8.77 10.96
CA GLY A 202 -14.00 10.16 10.51
C GLY A 202 -14.42 10.36 9.05
N GLY A 203 -14.75 9.27 8.32
CA GLY A 203 -15.17 9.32 6.93
C GLY A 203 -14.09 9.83 5.98
N VAL A 204 -12.81 9.68 6.33
CA VAL A 204 -11.70 10.11 5.48
C VAL A 204 -11.71 9.31 4.19
N GLY A 205 -11.70 10.03 3.06
CA GLY A 205 -11.62 9.43 1.74
C GLY A 205 -10.47 10.04 0.94
N ASP A 206 -9.78 9.22 0.17
CA ASP A 206 -8.68 9.63 -0.68
C ASP A 206 -8.99 9.30 -2.15
N LYS A 207 -8.82 10.31 -3.01
CA LYS A 207 -9.12 10.24 -4.44
C LYS A 207 -7.90 9.89 -5.29
N VAL A 208 -6.71 9.86 -4.69
CA VAL A 208 -5.46 9.59 -5.37
C VAL A 208 -4.89 8.27 -4.85
N ALA A 209 -4.23 7.50 -5.71
CA ALA A 209 -3.52 6.30 -5.28
C ALA A 209 -2.17 6.68 -4.62
N HIS A 210 -2.21 7.49 -3.56
CA HIS A 210 -1.02 7.93 -2.80
C HIS A 210 -1.38 8.36 -1.38
N GLY A 211 -0.45 8.26 -0.42
CA GLY A 211 -0.74 8.58 0.99
C GLY A 211 0.02 9.78 1.53
N GLY A 212 -0.20 10.08 2.81
CA GLY A 212 0.63 11.01 3.57
C GLY A 212 0.15 12.47 3.64
N PRO A 213 0.65 13.23 4.64
CA PRO A 213 0.29 14.63 4.86
C PRO A 213 0.38 15.55 3.64
N ILE A 214 1.36 15.35 2.77
CA ILE A 214 1.55 16.20 1.60
C ILE A 214 0.41 16.02 0.59
N VAL A 215 -0.09 14.80 0.40
CA VAL A 215 -1.26 14.54 -0.47
C VAL A 215 -2.53 15.21 0.08
N ALA A 216 -2.66 15.28 1.41
CA ALA A 216 -3.75 15.99 2.06
C ALA A 216 -3.74 17.48 1.70
N VAL A 217 -2.55 18.11 1.76
CA VAL A 217 -2.37 19.53 1.44
C VAL A 217 -2.59 19.82 -0.05
N LEU A 218 -2.25 18.87 -0.93
CA LEU A 218 -2.45 18.99 -2.38
C LEU A 218 -3.90 18.72 -2.84
N GLY A 219 -4.83 18.46 -1.91
CA GLY A 219 -6.26 18.35 -2.21
C GLY A 219 -6.75 16.96 -2.64
N GLY A 220 -5.94 15.90 -2.44
CA GLY A 220 -6.35 14.53 -2.74
C GLY A 220 -7.32 13.92 -1.71
N ILE A 221 -7.40 14.52 -0.51
CA ILE A 221 -8.06 13.93 0.66
C ILE A 221 -9.31 14.73 1.07
N SER A 222 -10.37 14.01 1.38
CA SER A 222 -11.61 14.51 1.98
C SER A 222 -11.62 14.34 3.50
N ASN A 223 -12.39 15.16 4.22
CA ASN A 223 -12.41 15.18 5.69
C ASN A 223 -11.01 15.38 6.29
N ILE A 224 -10.28 16.38 5.78
CA ILE A 224 -8.87 16.64 6.08
C ILE A 224 -8.56 16.76 7.58
N LEU A 225 -9.49 17.27 8.37
CA LEU A 225 -9.33 17.37 9.82
C LEU A 225 -9.20 15.98 10.46
N TRP A 226 -10.09 15.05 10.10
CA TRP A 226 -10.03 13.66 10.57
C TRP A 226 -8.80 12.93 10.06
N PHE A 227 -8.35 13.24 8.84
CA PHE A 227 -7.09 12.71 8.32
C PHE A 227 -5.90 13.10 9.21
N PHE A 228 -5.75 14.38 9.54
CA PHE A 228 -4.64 14.82 10.39
C PHE A 228 -4.74 14.27 11.82
N ILE A 229 -5.95 14.19 12.39
CA ILE A 229 -6.16 13.54 13.70
C ILE A 229 -5.71 12.07 13.64
N ALA A 230 -6.12 11.32 12.61
CA ALA A 230 -5.74 9.94 12.42
C ALA A 230 -4.22 9.75 12.31
N VAL A 231 -3.54 10.57 11.49
CA VAL A 231 -2.07 10.53 11.34
C VAL A 231 -1.38 10.86 12.66
N VAL A 232 -1.79 11.94 13.34
CA VAL A 232 -1.16 12.34 14.61
C VAL A 232 -1.34 11.25 15.67
N VAL A 233 -2.56 10.78 15.89
CA VAL A 233 -2.84 9.76 16.91
C VAL A 233 -2.14 8.45 16.56
N GLY A 234 -2.24 8.00 15.31
CA GLY A 234 -1.56 6.79 14.84
C GLY A 234 -0.05 6.86 15.04
N SER A 235 0.59 7.95 14.63
CA SER A 235 2.03 8.13 14.76
C SER A 235 2.48 8.22 16.21
N LEU A 236 1.69 8.86 17.08
CA LEU A 236 1.94 8.84 18.52
C LEU A 236 1.83 7.43 19.08
N VAL A 237 0.85 6.63 18.67
CA VAL A 237 0.74 5.24 19.13
C VAL A 237 1.91 4.40 18.64
N THR A 238 2.33 4.52 17.37
CA THR A 238 3.55 3.86 16.88
C THR A 238 4.75 4.29 17.74
N MET A 239 4.93 5.59 17.96
CA MET A 239 6.01 6.13 18.79
C MET A 239 6.00 5.52 20.20
N PHE A 240 4.88 5.60 20.91
CA PHE A 240 4.78 5.08 22.27
C PHE A 240 5.00 3.56 22.33
N THR A 241 4.45 2.81 21.37
CA THR A 241 4.61 1.35 21.32
C THR A 241 6.07 0.96 21.07
N VAL A 242 6.76 1.64 20.15
CA VAL A 242 8.20 1.45 19.93
C VAL A 242 9.00 1.77 21.19
N LEU A 243 8.71 2.89 21.86
CA LEU A 243 9.41 3.31 23.08
C LEU A 243 9.13 2.41 24.29
N LEU A 244 7.98 1.74 24.34
CA LEU A 244 7.65 0.74 25.35
C LEU A 244 8.37 -0.58 25.10
N PHE A 245 8.44 -1.01 23.83
CA PHE A 245 9.09 -2.26 23.46
C PHE A 245 10.62 -2.15 23.50
N LYS A 246 11.18 -0.98 23.18
CA LYS A 246 12.63 -0.75 23.22
C LYS A 246 13.11 -0.71 24.68
N ARG A 247 13.65 -1.83 25.16
CA ARG A 247 14.42 -1.84 26.42
C ARG A 247 15.67 -0.99 26.25
N HIS A 248 16.08 -0.30 27.32
CA HIS A 248 17.31 0.50 27.36
C HIS A 248 18.50 -0.32 26.84
N THR A 249 18.89 -0.12 25.58
CA THR A 249 20.22 -0.48 25.13
C THR A 249 21.13 0.62 25.66
N PRO A 250 22.04 0.35 26.62
CA PRO A 250 22.94 1.37 27.11
C PRO A 250 23.76 1.88 25.93
N ALA A 251 23.89 3.21 25.83
CA ALA A 251 24.75 3.84 24.85
C ALA A 251 26.14 3.20 24.95
N ILE A 252 26.61 2.58 23.85
CA ILE A 252 27.93 1.97 23.77
C ILE A 252 28.96 3.00 24.24
N ALA A 253 29.73 2.61 25.27
CA ALA A 253 30.71 3.43 25.94
C ALA A 253 31.63 4.14 24.94
N LYS A 254 31.93 5.42 25.21
CA LYS A 254 33.01 6.14 24.53
C LYS A 254 34.26 5.26 24.57
N SER A 255 34.76 4.85 23.40
CA SER A 255 36.13 4.37 23.28
C SER A 255 37.03 5.53 23.73
N ASN A 256 37.67 5.35 24.89
CA ASN A 256 38.82 6.15 25.29
C ASN A 256 39.92 5.85 24.26
N ASN A 257 40.09 6.73 23.27
CA ASN A 257 41.38 6.87 22.63
C ASN A 257 42.27 7.60 23.63
N GLY A 258 43.00 6.81 24.42
CA GLY A 258 44.14 7.28 25.16
C GLY A 258 45.17 7.86 24.19
N ASN A 259 45.60 9.08 24.48
CA ASN A 259 46.96 9.46 24.20
C ASN A 259 47.86 8.51 24.99
N ASP A 260 48.75 7.81 24.31
CA ASP A 260 50.12 7.51 24.72
C ASP A 260 50.93 7.18 23.45
#